data_AF-A0A7Y5RGQ4-F1
#
_entry.id   AF-A0A7Y5RGQ4-F1
#
_cell.length_a   1.000
_cell.length_b   1.000
_cell.length_c   1.000
_cell.angle_alpha   90.00
_cell.angle_beta   90.00
_cell.angle_gamma   90.00
#
_symmetry.space_group_name_H-M   'P 1'
#
loop_
_entity.id
_entity.type
_entity.pdbx_description
1 polymer ?
#
loop_
_entity_poly.entity_id
_entity_poly.type
_entity_poly.pdbx_seq_one_letter_code
_entity_poly.pdbx_strand_id
1 'polypeptide(L)'
;MTATERASRIKVLVFDVDGVLTDGTLWFIPTGKDANAQPVAVETKGFSAHDGLGIAIGRTAGLKVAIVTKRQSDTVAVRMRDLKIDYVYQGQHFKMRAVQEICTKEGITLDEVAYVGDDVIDLPVMNHVGLAIAVANARPQVKQMAHWTTTNLPGQGAGRDAIEFILEAQGKLASAMATYLDEANEGKVADIGQGGM
;
A
#
# COMPACT_ATOMS: atom_id res chain seq x y z
N MET A 1 20.53 10.62 8.61
CA MET A 1 20.05 10.41 7.23
C MET A 1 18.76 11.16 7.07
N THR A 2 18.63 11.95 6.01
CA THR A 2 17.38 12.62 5.64
C THR A 2 16.35 11.59 5.13
N ALA A 3 15.09 11.97 5.03
CA ALA A 3 14.05 11.12 4.45
C ALA A 3 14.37 10.74 2.99
N THR A 4 14.85 11.70 2.20
CA THR A 4 15.23 11.48 0.79
C THR A 4 16.40 10.50 0.66
N GLU A 5 17.43 10.63 1.51
CA GLU A 5 18.55 9.67 1.54
C GLU A 5 18.07 8.26 1.89
N ARG A 6 17.08 8.10 2.77
CA ARG A 6 16.48 6.79 3.08
C ARG A 6 15.70 6.24 1.89
N ALA A 7 14.87 7.08 1.27
CA ALA A 7 14.01 6.74 0.14
C ALA A 7 14.80 6.24 -1.10
N SER A 8 16.00 6.77 -1.34
CA SER A 8 16.82 6.37 -2.49
C SER A 8 17.32 4.91 -2.44
N ARG A 9 17.26 4.25 -1.27
CA ARG A 9 17.65 2.84 -1.08
C ARG A 9 16.50 1.83 -1.14
N ILE A 10 15.26 2.31 -1.22
CA ILE A 10 14.09 1.45 -1.03
C ILE A 10 13.86 0.54 -2.24
N LYS A 11 13.75 -0.77 -1.97
CA LYS A 11 13.43 -1.81 -2.96
C LYS A 11 12.00 -2.32 -2.81
N VAL A 12 11.49 -2.34 -1.58
CA VAL A 12 10.13 -2.78 -1.27
C VAL A 12 9.40 -1.71 -0.46
N LEU A 13 8.21 -1.35 -0.91
CA LEU A 13 7.27 -0.50 -0.17
C LEU A 13 6.15 -1.35 0.41
N VAL A 14 5.98 -1.29 1.72
CA VAL A 14 4.93 -2.01 2.46
C VAL A 14 3.90 -1.02 2.96
N PHE A 15 2.62 -1.32 2.74
CA PHE A 15 1.51 -0.53 3.27
C PHE A 15 0.75 -1.32 4.34
N ASP A 16 0.31 -0.64 5.41
CA ASP A 16 -0.96 -1.04 6.04
C ASP A 16 -2.14 -0.77 5.08
N VAL A 17 -3.30 -1.33 5.37
CA VAL A 17 -4.49 -1.17 4.56
C VAL A 17 -5.44 -0.13 5.15
N ASP A 18 -6.00 -0.44 6.32
CA ASP A 18 -7.05 0.39 6.92
C ASP A 18 -6.45 1.64 7.54
N GLY A 19 -6.90 2.82 7.11
CA GLY A 19 -6.32 4.08 7.57
C GLY A 19 -5.05 4.49 6.81
N VAL A 20 -4.64 3.73 5.78
CA VAL A 20 -3.54 4.07 4.87
C VAL A 20 -4.00 4.09 3.41
N LEU A 21 -4.30 2.91 2.86
CA LEU A 21 -4.85 2.77 1.50
C LEU A 21 -6.37 3.00 1.46
N THR A 22 -7.00 3.03 2.62
CA THR A 22 -8.39 3.41 2.86
C THR A 22 -8.44 4.57 3.85
N ASP A 23 -9.58 5.24 3.98
CA ASP A 23 -9.78 6.31 4.97
C ASP A 23 -9.91 5.80 6.42
N GLY A 24 -9.81 4.47 6.63
CA GLY A 24 -9.98 3.81 7.93
C GLY A 24 -11.42 3.45 8.29
N THR A 25 -12.40 3.86 7.48
CA THR A 25 -13.81 3.55 7.72
C THR A 25 -14.12 2.11 7.29
N LEU A 26 -14.77 1.37 8.18
CA LEU A 26 -15.30 0.04 7.89
C LEU A 26 -16.81 0.11 7.69
N TRP A 27 -17.27 -0.32 6.53
CA TRP A 27 -18.70 -0.41 6.23
C TRP A 27 -19.15 -1.86 6.36
N PHE A 28 -20.25 -2.09 7.08
CA PHE A 28 -20.88 -3.39 7.20
C PHE A 28 -22.29 -3.31 6.62
N ILE A 29 -22.54 -4.04 5.54
CA ILE A 29 -23.83 -4.06 4.85
C ILE A 29 -24.58 -5.32 5.27
N PRO A 30 -25.69 -5.22 6.03
CA PRO A 30 -26.48 -6.39 6.41
C PRO A 30 -27.03 -7.11 5.18
N THR A 31 -26.87 -8.43 5.14
CA THR A 31 -27.32 -9.30 4.02
C THR A 31 -28.40 -10.30 4.43
N GLY A 32 -28.72 -10.37 5.73
CA GLY A 32 -29.71 -11.27 6.27
C GLY A 32 -29.31 -11.77 7.64
N LYS A 33 -29.76 -12.98 7.97
CA LYS A 33 -29.41 -13.68 9.20
C LYS A 33 -28.86 -15.07 8.89
N ASP A 34 -27.94 -15.56 9.72
CA ASP A 34 -27.45 -16.93 9.65
C ASP A 34 -28.48 -17.94 10.21
N ALA A 35 -28.10 -19.22 10.23
CA ALA A 35 -28.94 -20.30 10.75
C ALA A 35 -29.33 -20.13 12.24
N ASN A 36 -28.60 -19.32 13.00
CA ASN A 36 -28.86 -19.01 14.41
C ASN A 36 -29.55 -17.65 14.59
N ALA A 37 -30.14 -17.11 13.52
CA ALA A 37 -30.80 -15.81 13.48
C ALA A 37 -29.88 -14.61 13.81
N GLN A 38 -28.55 -14.76 13.72
CA GLN A 38 -27.61 -13.67 13.91
C GLN A 38 -27.43 -12.86 12.63
N PRO A 39 -27.33 -11.51 12.69
CA PRO A 39 -27.10 -10.70 11.50
C PRO A 39 -25.80 -11.09 10.80
N VAL A 40 -25.88 -11.27 9.48
CA VAL A 40 -24.71 -11.45 8.61
C VAL A 40 -24.52 -10.18 7.82
N ALA A 41 -23.28 -9.71 7.71
CA ALA A 41 -22.95 -8.51 6.95
C ALA A 41 -21.76 -8.77 6.02
N VAL A 42 -21.77 -8.10 4.88
CA VAL A 42 -20.61 -7.99 4.01
C VAL A 42 -19.81 -6.76 4.43
N GLU A 43 -18.53 -6.94 4.71
CA GLU A 43 -17.59 -5.83 4.95
C GLU A 43 -17.21 -5.19 3.60
N THR A 44 -17.21 -3.85 3.52
CA THR A 44 -16.70 -3.11 2.36
C THR A 44 -15.79 -1.96 2.79
N LYS A 45 -14.91 -1.53 1.88
CA LYS A 45 -13.90 -0.49 2.08
C LYS A 45 -13.78 0.36 0.83
N GLY A 46 -13.51 1.66 1.00
CA GLY A 46 -13.15 2.56 -0.10
C GLY A 46 -11.64 2.59 -0.32
N PHE A 47 -11.20 2.46 -1.58
CA PHE A 47 -9.80 2.63 -1.97
C PHE A 47 -9.67 3.77 -2.99
N SER A 48 -8.52 4.45 -2.99
CA SER A 48 -8.25 5.53 -3.95
C SER A 48 -7.84 4.99 -5.33
N ALA A 49 -8.34 5.64 -6.38
CA ALA A 49 -7.83 5.46 -7.75
C ALA A 49 -6.42 6.06 -7.91
N HIS A 50 -6.12 7.16 -7.19
CA HIS A 50 -4.80 7.79 -7.22
C HIS A 50 -3.71 6.86 -6.69
N ASP A 51 -3.98 6.17 -5.57
CA ASP A 51 -3.08 5.17 -5.01
C ASP A 51 -2.89 4.00 -5.98
N GLY A 52 -3.99 3.56 -6.62
CA GLY A 52 -3.93 2.49 -7.63
C GLY A 52 -3.04 2.84 -8.83
N LEU A 53 -3.16 4.05 -9.37
CA LEU A 53 -2.30 4.54 -10.44
C LEU A 53 -0.84 4.68 -9.96
N GLY A 54 -0.63 5.15 -8.72
CA GLY A 54 0.69 5.20 -8.11
C GLY A 54 1.37 3.85 -8.08
N ILE A 55 0.67 2.80 -7.64
CA ILE A 55 1.17 1.43 -7.61
C ILE A 55 1.52 0.94 -9.02
N ALA A 56 0.71 1.27 -10.02
CA ALA A 56 0.98 0.90 -11.40
C ALA A 56 2.24 1.58 -11.95
N ILE A 57 2.45 2.87 -11.67
CA ILE A 57 3.67 3.62 -12.02
C ILE A 57 4.87 3.10 -11.23
N GLY A 58 4.73 2.81 -9.93
CA GLY A 58 5.77 2.20 -9.12
C GLY A 58 6.31 0.91 -9.73
N ARG A 59 5.41 0.07 -10.25
CA ARG A 59 5.78 -1.18 -10.91
C ARG A 59 6.61 -0.96 -12.19
N THR A 60 6.32 0.06 -13.01
CA THR A 60 7.12 0.33 -14.21
C THR A 60 8.56 0.71 -13.86
N ALA A 61 8.80 1.29 -12.68
CA ALA A 61 10.12 1.54 -12.11
C ALA A 61 10.76 0.34 -11.37
N GLY A 62 10.09 -0.81 -11.33
CA GLY A 62 10.55 -2.00 -10.62
C GLY A 62 10.43 -1.92 -9.09
N LEU A 63 9.68 -0.95 -8.55
CA LEU A 63 9.39 -0.87 -7.12
C LEU A 63 8.38 -1.97 -6.77
N LYS A 64 8.77 -2.89 -5.87
CA LYS A 64 7.87 -3.94 -5.37
C LYS A 64 6.99 -3.38 -4.27
N VAL A 65 5.73 -3.78 -4.29
CA VAL A 65 4.72 -3.33 -3.32
C VAL A 65 4.16 -4.51 -2.54
N ALA A 66 4.05 -4.34 -1.23
CA ALA A 66 3.44 -5.29 -0.33
C ALA A 66 2.34 -4.63 0.50
N ILE A 67 1.38 -5.45 0.96
CA ILE A 67 0.48 -5.06 2.06
C ILE A 67 0.59 -6.03 3.23
N VAL A 68 0.48 -5.49 4.44
CA VAL A 68 0.44 -6.27 5.68
C VAL A 68 -0.66 -5.71 6.57
N THR A 69 -1.74 -6.47 6.73
CA THR A 69 -2.90 -6.07 7.54
C THR A 69 -3.27 -7.14 8.55
N LYS A 70 -3.77 -6.69 9.71
CA LYS A 70 -4.33 -7.58 10.75
C LYS A 70 -5.68 -8.16 10.34
N ARG A 71 -6.47 -7.43 9.53
CA ARG A 71 -7.78 -7.92 9.11
C ARG A 71 -7.63 -8.97 8.02
N GLN A 72 -8.63 -9.84 7.90
CA GLN A 72 -8.82 -10.69 6.75
C GLN A 72 -10.12 -10.24 6.07
N SER A 73 -10.01 -9.84 4.80
CA SER A 73 -11.11 -9.21 4.07
C SER A 73 -11.06 -9.59 2.59
N ASP A 74 -12.20 -10.02 2.06
CA ASP A 74 -12.34 -10.32 0.63
C ASP A 74 -12.23 -9.05 -0.22
N THR A 75 -12.70 -7.90 0.29
CA THR A 75 -12.55 -6.59 -0.38
C THR A 75 -11.08 -6.25 -0.60
N VAL A 76 -10.24 -6.50 0.39
CA VAL A 76 -8.78 -6.33 0.26
C VAL A 76 -8.23 -7.32 -0.76
N ALA A 77 -8.58 -8.60 -0.68
CA ALA A 77 -8.09 -9.62 -1.61
C ALA A 77 -8.42 -9.29 -3.08
N VAL A 78 -9.64 -8.83 -3.36
CA VAL A 78 -10.07 -8.40 -4.70
C VAL A 78 -9.23 -7.22 -5.17
N ARG A 79 -9.10 -6.16 -4.36
CA ARG A 79 -8.36 -4.96 -4.74
C ARG A 79 -6.87 -5.22 -4.93
N MET A 80 -6.23 -5.99 -4.06
CA MET A 80 -4.80 -6.30 -4.19
C MET A 80 -4.51 -7.14 -5.45
N ARG A 81 -5.44 -8.01 -5.86
CA ARG A 81 -5.34 -8.76 -7.12
C ARG A 81 -5.47 -7.85 -8.33
N ASP A 82 -6.48 -6.97 -8.34
CA ASP A 82 -6.69 -5.95 -9.36
C ASP A 82 -5.44 -5.07 -9.54
N LEU A 83 -4.89 -4.60 -8.42
CA LEU A 83 -3.67 -3.81 -8.38
C LEU A 83 -2.40 -4.61 -8.61
N LYS A 84 -2.44 -5.95 -8.77
CA LYS A 84 -1.26 -6.82 -8.96
C LYS A 84 -0.14 -6.55 -7.94
N ILE A 85 -0.51 -6.55 -6.66
CA ILE A 85 0.44 -6.40 -5.55
C ILE A 85 1.32 -7.64 -5.44
N ASP A 86 2.63 -7.45 -5.24
CA ASP A 86 3.62 -8.54 -5.21
C ASP A 86 3.42 -9.44 -3.98
N TYR A 87 3.10 -8.84 -2.83
CA TYR A 87 3.01 -9.51 -1.55
C TYR A 87 1.77 -9.10 -0.76
N VAL A 88 0.90 -10.07 -0.45
CA VAL A 88 -0.35 -9.83 0.28
C VAL A 88 -0.40 -10.69 1.54
N TYR A 89 -0.21 -10.07 2.71
CA TYR A 89 -0.32 -10.73 4.01
C TYR A 89 -1.52 -10.18 4.79
N GLN A 90 -2.57 -10.98 4.89
CA GLN A 90 -3.77 -10.69 5.69
C GLN A 90 -3.78 -11.51 6.98
N GLY A 91 -4.60 -11.12 7.97
CA GLY A 91 -4.72 -11.82 9.24
C GLY A 91 -3.47 -11.74 10.13
N GLN A 92 -2.57 -10.78 9.87
CA GLN A 92 -1.26 -10.71 10.53
C GLN A 92 -1.35 -9.98 11.87
N HIS A 93 -1.35 -10.73 12.96
CA HIS A 93 -1.25 -10.18 14.31
C HIS A 93 0.10 -9.53 14.60
N PHE A 94 1.18 -10.10 14.04
CA PHE A 94 2.55 -9.62 14.23
C PHE A 94 3.15 -9.23 12.88
N LYS A 95 2.90 -7.99 12.46
CA LYS A 95 3.27 -7.47 11.12
C LYS A 95 4.76 -7.61 10.81
N MET A 96 5.64 -7.53 11.81
CA MET A 96 7.08 -7.66 11.63
C MET A 96 7.50 -9.02 11.03
N ARG A 97 6.79 -10.11 11.34
CA ARG A 97 7.11 -11.44 10.78
C ARG A 97 6.91 -11.47 9.26
N ALA A 98 5.82 -10.89 8.78
CA ALA A 98 5.54 -10.79 7.35
C ALA A 98 6.60 -9.95 6.63
N VAL A 99 7.04 -8.84 7.24
CA VAL A 99 8.10 -7.98 6.68
C VAL A 99 9.44 -8.70 6.61
N GLN A 100 9.83 -9.45 7.65
CA GLN A 100 11.04 -10.26 7.65
C GLN A 100 11.01 -11.37 6.59
N GLU A 101 9.83 -11.98 6.37
CA GLU A 101 9.63 -12.97 5.32
C GLU A 101 9.81 -12.34 3.93
N ILE A 102 9.29 -11.13 3.70
CA ILE A 102 9.52 -10.38 2.46
C ILE A 102 11.02 -10.12 2.27
N CYS A 103 11.71 -9.61 3.30
CA CYS A 103 13.16 -9.40 3.24
C CYS A 103 13.91 -10.67 2.83
N THR A 104 13.53 -11.82 3.41
CA THR A 104 14.14 -13.12 3.10
C THR A 104 13.88 -13.54 1.66
N LYS A 105 12.64 -13.40 1.16
CA LYS A 105 12.27 -13.74 -0.22
C LYS A 105 12.98 -12.87 -1.25
N GLU A 106 13.18 -11.60 -0.93
CA GLU A 106 13.81 -10.62 -1.81
C GLU A 106 15.33 -10.56 -1.69
N GLY A 107 15.91 -11.17 -0.66
CA GLY A 107 17.35 -11.08 -0.37
C GLY A 107 17.78 -9.64 -0.03
N ILE A 108 16.92 -8.89 0.68
CA ILE A 108 17.16 -7.50 1.07
C ILE A 108 17.20 -7.35 2.59
N THR A 109 17.76 -6.23 3.06
CA THR A 109 17.71 -5.88 4.49
C THR A 109 16.52 -4.98 4.82
N LEU A 110 16.23 -4.79 6.11
CA LEU A 110 15.19 -3.87 6.56
C LEU A 110 15.49 -2.41 6.16
N ASP A 111 16.76 -2.04 5.98
CA ASP A 111 17.17 -0.70 5.53
C ASP A 111 16.73 -0.38 4.09
N GLU A 112 16.35 -1.40 3.31
CA GLU A 112 15.86 -1.31 1.94
C GLU A 112 14.32 -1.42 1.86
N VAL A 113 13.65 -1.44 3.02
CA VAL A 113 12.19 -1.49 3.14
C VAL A 113 11.64 -0.12 3.57
N ALA A 114 10.57 0.31 2.91
CA ALA A 114 9.73 1.39 3.38
C ALA A 114 8.43 0.83 3.95
N TYR A 115 7.93 1.41 5.04
CA TYR A 115 6.63 1.05 5.62
C TYR A 115 5.76 2.30 5.81
N VAL A 116 4.50 2.24 5.38
CA VAL A 116 3.50 3.29 5.56
C VAL A 116 2.43 2.82 6.54
N GLY A 117 2.25 3.56 7.64
CA GLY A 117 1.33 3.23 8.72
C GLY A 117 0.54 4.44 9.25
N ASP A 118 -0.48 4.19 10.06
CA ASP A 118 -1.36 5.21 10.63
C ASP A 118 -1.56 5.12 12.15
N ASP A 119 -1.49 3.91 12.73
CA ASP A 119 -1.74 3.68 14.16
C ASP A 119 -0.63 2.85 14.86
N VAL A 120 -0.71 2.72 16.18
CA VAL A 120 0.32 2.15 17.05
C VAL A 120 0.69 0.70 16.73
N ILE A 121 -0.19 -0.02 16.02
CA ILE A 121 0.05 -1.39 15.57
C ILE A 121 1.17 -1.48 14.52
N ASP A 122 1.49 -0.37 13.86
CA ASP A 122 2.54 -0.27 12.86
C ASP A 122 3.92 0.02 13.46
N LEU A 123 3.98 0.59 14.66
CA LEU A 123 5.22 0.99 15.32
C LEU A 123 6.27 -0.13 15.40
N PRO A 124 5.92 -1.40 15.71
CA PRO A 124 6.91 -2.47 15.72
C PRO A 124 7.65 -2.63 14.38
N VAL A 125 6.99 -2.36 13.25
CA VAL A 125 7.65 -2.40 11.93
C VAL A 125 8.38 -1.10 11.66
N MET A 126 7.70 0.04 11.86
CA MET A 126 8.24 1.37 11.57
C MET A 126 9.55 1.66 12.31
N ASN A 127 9.73 1.10 13.52
CA ASN A 127 10.95 1.22 14.31
C ASN A 127 12.19 0.56 13.67
N HIS A 128 12.01 -0.37 12.72
CA HIS A 128 13.10 -1.21 12.22
C HIS A 128 13.39 -1.04 10.73
N VAL A 129 12.48 -0.43 9.96
CA VAL A 129 12.64 -0.28 8.51
C VAL A 129 13.47 0.96 8.14
N GLY A 130 14.09 0.92 6.97
CA GLY A 130 14.96 1.98 6.46
C GLY A 130 14.25 3.31 6.23
N LEU A 131 12.97 3.26 5.85
CA LEU A 131 12.08 4.41 5.72
C LEU A 131 10.73 4.12 6.37
N ALA A 132 10.33 4.98 7.31
CA ALA A 132 9.06 4.88 8.02
C ALA A 132 8.23 6.09 7.64
N ILE A 133 7.04 5.88 7.14
CA ILE A 133 6.15 6.92 6.62
C ILE A 133 4.86 6.89 7.43
N ALA A 134 4.45 8.05 7.94
CA ALA A 134 3.13 8.24 8.52
C ALA A 134 2.20 8.87 7.48
N VAL A 135 0.94 8.45 7.45
CA VAL A 135 -0.08 9.20 6.69
C VAL A 135 -0.44 10.52 7.39
N ALA A 136 -0.99 11.47 6.63
CA ALA A 136 -1.22 12.84 7.09
C ALA A 136 -2.08 12.95 8.37
N ASN A 137 -3.02 12.05 8.63
CA ASN A 137 -3.86 12.00 9.84
C ASN A 137 -3.47 10.89 10.83
N ALA A 138 -2.31 10.24 10.66
CA ALA A 138 -1.82 9.20 11.55
C ALA A 138 -1.76 9.68 13.01
N ARG A 139 -1.82 8.74 13.95
CA ARG A 139 -1.73 9.03 15.39
C ARG A 139 -0.42 9.77 15.72
N PRO A 140 -0.41 10.65 16.73
CA PRO A 140 0.79 11.41 17.11
C PRO A 140 2.04 10.54 17.33
N GLN A 141 1.87 9.37 17.95
CA GLN A 141 2.95 8.41 18.21
C GLN A 141 3.59 7.89 16.91
N VAL A 142 2.78 7.66 15.88
CA VAL A 142 3.23 7.20 14.56
C VAL A 142 3.98 8.31 13.84
N LYS A 143 3.44 9.54 13.86
CA LYS A 143 4.10 10.71 13.28
C LYS A 143 5.45 11.02 13.95
N GLN A 144 5.54 10.86 15.27
CA GLN A 144 6.77 11.08 16.02
C GLN A 144 7.89 10.10 15.62
N MET A 145 7.52 8.87 15.24
CA MET A 145 8.45 7.85 14.78
C MET A 145 8.81 7.98 13.29
N ALA A 146 7.88 8.53 12.50
CA ALA A 146 8.04 8.57 11.06
C ALA A 146 9.20 9.45 10.60
N HIS A 147 9.92 8.96 9.60
CA HIS A 147 10.97 9.70 8.91
C HIS A 147 10.40 10.75 7.96
N TRP A 148 9.17 10.52 7.47
CA TRP A 148 8.44 11.40 6.57
C TRP A 148 6.94 11.24 6.77
N THR A 149 6.16 12.27 6.47
CA THR A 149 4.70 12.25 6.57
C THR A 149 4.09 12.66 5.23
N THR A 150 3.08 11.93 4.77
CA THR A 150 2.39 12.24 3.50
C THR A 150 1.66 13.59 3.57
N THR A 151 1.41 14.19 2.41
CA THR A 151 0.64 15.44 2.32
C THR A 151 -0.85 15.13 2.28
N ASN A 152 -1.23 14.15 1.46
CA ASN A 152 -2.60 13.69 1.28
C ASN A 152 -3.05 12.78 2.43
N LEU A 153 -4.36 12.79 2.67
CA LEU A 153 -5.04 11.92 3.62
C LEU A 153 -5.06 10.47 3.12
N PRO A 154 -5.15 9.49 4.04
CA PRO A 154 -5.26 8.09 3.66
C PRO A 154 -6.56 7.82 2.90
N GLY A 155 -6.52 6.87 1.96
CA GLY A 155 -7.61 6.65 1.02
C GLY A 155 -7.88 7.80 0.04
N GLN A 156 -7.04 8.84 0.04
CA GLN A 156 -7.18 10.03 -0.82
C GLN A 156 -5.87 10.36 -1.59
N GLY A 157 -4.94 9.41 -1.71
CA GLY A 157 -3.66 9.63 -2.39
C GLY A 157 -2.42 9.52 -1.51
N ALA A 158 -2.54 9.24 -0.21
CA ALA A 158 -1.37 9.06 0.66
C ALA A 158 -0.45 7.90 0.20
N GLY A 159 -1.03 6.85 -0.41
CA GLY A 159 -0.24 5.77 -1.00
C GLY A 159 0.55 6.24 -2.23
N ARG A 160 -0.08 7.08 -3.06
CA ARG A 160 0.56 7.74 -4.19
C ARG A 160 1.70 8.63 -3.74
N ASP A 161 1.49 9.47 -2.72
CA ASP A 161 2.51 10.34 -2.14
C ASP A 161 3.78 9.57 -1.76
N ALA A 162 3.62 8.44 -1.07
CA ALA A 162 4.75 7.60 -0.66
C ALA A 162 5.52 7.03 -1.86
N ILE A 163 4.81 6.59 -2.89
CA ILE A 163 5.43 6.03 -4.11
C ILE A 163 6.19 7.12 -4.86
N GLU A 164 5.57 8.27 -5.10
CA GLU A 164 6.24 9.38 -5.79
C GLU A 164 7.46 9.85 -5.03
N PHE A 165 7.36 10.03 -3.71
CA PHE A 165 8.49 10.41 -2.87
C PHE A 165 9.68 9.45 -3.02
N ILE A 166 9.42 8.13 -3.04
CA ILE A 166 10.45 7.12 -3.26
C ILE A 166 11.05 7.20 -4.66
N LEU A 167 10.20 7.28 -5.69
CA LEU A 167 10.67 7.31 -7.09
C LEU A 167 11.42 8.60 -7.41
N GLU A 168 11.02 9.75 -6.85
CA GLU A 168 11.72 11.02 -6.97
C GLU A 168 13.11 10.93 -6.34
N ALA A 169 13.20 10.41 -5.11
CA ALA A 169 14.47 10.20 -4.42
C ALA A 169 15.41 9.24 -5.18
N GLN A 170 14.85 8.36 -6.01
CA GLN A 170 15.61 7.44 -6.87
C GLN A 170 15.89 8.00 -8.28
N GLY A 171 15.37 9.19 -8.62
CA GLY A 171 15.48 9.76 -9.96
C GLY A 171 14.71 8.98 -11.04
N LYS A 172 13.69 8.21 -10.66
CA LYS A 172 12.93 7.31 -11.54
C LYS A 172 11.51 7.79 -11.87
N LEU A 173 10.98 8.80 -11.17
CA LEU A 173 9.55 9.15 -11.31
C LEU A 173 9.17 9.53 -12.75
N ALA A 174 9.92 10.43 -13.38
CA ALA A 174 9.61 10.91 -14.72
C ALA A 174 9.67 9.79 -15.78
N SER A 175 10.69 8.93 -15.74
CA SER A 175 10.80 7.79 -16.66
C SER A 175 9.72 6.73 -16.39
N ALA A 176 9.37 6.47 -15.13
CA ALA A 176 8.29 5.55 -14.78
C ALA A 176 6.93 6.01 -15.33
N MET A 177 6.64 7.31 -15.21
CA MET A 177 5.45 7.93 -15.81
C MET A 177 5.48 7.82 -17.33
N ALA A 178 6.61 8.12 -17.97
CA ALA A 178 6.74 7.99 -19.42
C ALA A 178 6.49 6.55 -19.90
N THR A 179 7.06 5.55 -19.23
CA THR A 179 6.81 4.12 -19.54
C THR A 179 5.36 3.71 -19.30
N TYR A 180 4.70 4.27 -18.27
CA TYR A 180 3.30 3.98 -18.02
C TYR A 180 2.36 4.56 -19.09
N LEU A 181 2.72 5.73 -19.64
CA LEU A 181 1.97 6.44 -20.67
C LEU A 181 2.28 5.98 -22.10
N ASP A 182 3.33 5.17 -22.29
CA ASP A 182 3.69 4.62 -23.59
C ASP A 182 2.59 3.70 -24.11
N GLU A 183 2.00 4.02 -25.26
CA GLU A 183 0.93 3.24 -25.87
C GLU A 183 1.39 1.84 -26.30
N ALA A 184 2.69 1.63 -26.50
CA ALA A 184 3.26 0.31 -26.75
C ALA A 184 3.32 -0.56 -25.48
N ASN A 185 3.08 0.02 -24.30
CA ASN A 185 2.90 -0.74 -23.06
C ASN A 185 1.51 -1.38 -23.09
N GLU A 186 1.41 -2.53 -23.76
CA GLU A 186 0.21 -3.36 -23.86
C GLU A 186 -0.18 -3.93 -22.48
N GLY A 187 -0.67 -3.06 -21.59
CA GLY A 187 -1.46 -3.47 -20.46
C GLY A 187 -2.60 -4.35 -20.97
N LYS A 188 -3.05 -5.35 -20.18
CA LYS A 188 -4.20 -6.17 -20.58
C LYS A 188 -5.45 -5.29 -20.69
N VAL A 189 -5.73 -4.81 -21.89
CA VAL A 189 -6.97 -4.10 -22.23
C VAL A 189 -8.08 -5.14 -22.24
N ALA A 190 -9.02 -5.02 -21.31
CA ALA A 190 -10.28 -5.73 -21.40
C ALA A 190 -11.31 -4.72 -21.91
N ASP A 191 -11.54 -4.71 -23.23
CA ASP A 191 -12.76 -4.11 -23.78
C ASP A 191 -13.94 -4.94 -23.26
N ILE A 192 -14.63 -4.39 -22.27
CA ILE A 192 -15.83 -4.99 -21.67
C ILE A 192 -17.11 -4.36 -22.24
N GLY A 193 -17.02 -3.55 -23.30
CA GLY A 193 -18.17 -2.87 -23.89
C GLY A 193 -17.90 -2.29 -25.28
N GLN A 194 -18.03 -3.12 -26.32
CA GLN A 194 -18.10 -2.78 -27.77
C GLN A 194 -17.22 -1.62 -28.26
N GLY A 195 -16.07 -1.38 -27.65
CA GLY A 195 -15.09 -0.36 -28.01
C GLY A 195 -13.80 -1.04 -28.44
N GLY A 196 -13.87 -1.76 -29.56
CA GLY A 196 -12.79 -2.57 -30.11
C GLY A 196 -11.48 -1.79 -30.27
N MET A 197 -10.38 -2.51 -30.08
CA MET A 197 -8.99 -2.02 -30.09
C MET A 197 -8.70 -0.99 -31.19
#